data_AF-A0A8J8JZA5-F1
#
_entry.id   AF-A0A8J8JZA5-F1
#
_cell.length_a   1.000
_cell.length_b   1.000
_cell.length_c   1.000
_cell.angle_alpha   90.00
_cell.angle_beta   90.00
_cell.angle_gamma   90.00
#
_symmetry.space_group_name_H-M   'P 1'
#
loop_
_entity.id
_entity.type
_entity.pdbx_description
1 polymer ?
#
loop_
_entity_poly.entity_id
_entity_poly.type
_entity_poly.pdbx_seq_one_letter_code
_entity_poly.pdbx_strand_id
1 'polypeptide(L)'
;MNFLTKIVLLLLFSVAVEAASEDQMIMESKQSIKHFAKQLKNKLQQGMKAGGPVKAIKVCNTAAENISKQVSEQFGWNIARTSLKFRNSNNSPDDWETKVLQDFEHRMQKGESIEQLDFAEIIEKDNAFIFRYMKAIPTQGICLS
;
A
#
# COMPACT_ATOMS: atom_id res chain seq x y z
N MET A 1 66.71 5.63 19.79
CA MET A 1 66.14 6.99 19.74
C MET A 1 64.95 6.97 18.79
N ASN A 2 63.75 7.02 19.36
CA ASN A 2 62.45 7.38 18.78
C ASN A 2 61.83 6.51 17.67
N PHE A 3 61.18 5.42 18.10
CA PHE A 3 59.97 4.90 17.46
C PHE A 3 58.79 5.80 17.85
N LEU A 4 58.30 6.66 16.95
CA LEU A 4 56.99 7.29 17.09
C LEU A 4 56.02 6.66 16.11
N THR A 5 55.31 5.68 16.63
CA THR A 5 54.21 4.92 16.04
C THR A 5 53.09 5.87 15.61
N LYS A 6 52.78 5.92 14.31
CA LYS A 6 51.56 6.54 13.79
C LYS A 6 50.36 5.69 14.22
N ILE A 7 49.62 6.14 15.24
CA ILE A 7 48.33 5.56 15.61
C ILE A 7 47.31 6.03 14.55
N VAL A 8 47.02 5.16 13.59
CA VAL A 8 45.86 5.30 12.70
C VAL A 8 44.64 4.86 13.51
N LEU A 9 43.90 5.83 14.03
CA LEU A 9 42.63 5.62 14.72
C LEU A 9 41.57 5.24 13.67
N LEU A 10 41.39 3.94 13.46
CA LEU A 10 40.34 3.39 12.61
C LEU A 10 38.99 3.56 13.34
N LEU A 11 38.26 4.63 13.03
CA LEU A 11 36.88 4.84 13.46
C LEU A 11 35.99 3.77 12.82
N LEU A 12 35.64 2.74 13.59
CA LEU A 12 34.56 1.82 13.26
C LEU A 12 33.24 2.61 13.40
N PHE A 13 32.78 3.21 12.31
CA PHE A 13 31.40 3.68 12.19
C PHE A 13 30.50 2.43 12.15
N SER A 14 30.00 2.02 13.31
CA SER A 14 28.89 1.07 13.38
C SER A 14 27.67 1.76 12.77
N VAL A 15 27.35 1.42 11.52
CA VAL A 15 26.06 1.78 10.92
C VAL A 15 25.02 0.98 11.69
N ALA A 16 24.28 1.65 12.57
CA ALA A 16 23.08 1.07 13.15
C ALA A 16 22.08 0.88 12.01
N VAL A 17 21.86 -0.37 11.62
CA VAL A 17 20.75 -0.73 10.74
C VAL A 17 19.49 -0.62 11.59
N GLU A 18 18.80 0.51 11.49
CA GLU A 18 17.56 0.75 12.22
C GLU A 18 16.44 -0.03 11.51
N ALA A 19 16.08 -1.19 12.07
CA ALA A 19 14.90 -1.92 11.63
C ALA A 19 13.66 -1.08 12.01
N ALA A 20 12.86 -0.68 11.02
CA ALA A 20 11.61 0.02 11.26
C ALA A 20 10.68 -0.85 12.13
N SER A 21 10.05 -0.24 13.14
CA SER A 21 9.06 -0.95 13.94
C SER A 21 7.81 -1.26 13.12
N GLU A 22 7.04 -2.27 13.52
CA GLU A 22 5.77 -2.60 12.86
C GLU A 22 4.81 -1.41 12.83
N ASP A 23 4.71 -0.66 13.94
CA ASP A 23 3.91 0.57 14.01
C ASP A 23 4.35 1.61 12.99
N GLN A 24 5.66 1.78 12.78
CA GLN A 24 6.18 2.67 11.76
C GLN A 24 5.77 2.22 10.36
N MET A 25 5.93 0.93 10.04
CA MET A 25 5.53 0.37 8.74
C MET A 25 4.02 0.51 8.48
N ILE A 26 3.19 0.34 9.51
CA ILE A 26 1.73 0.59 9.45
C ILE A 26 1.45 2.06 9.17
N MET A 27 2.11 3.00 9.88
CA MET A 27 1.92 4.43 9.65
C MET A 27 2.30 4.84 8.22
N GLU A 28 3.46 4.38 7.72
CA GLU A 28 3.93 4.66 6.37
C GLU A 28 2.98 4.06 5.31
N SER A 29 2.47 2.84 5.54
CA SER A 29 1.46 2.21 4.69
C SER A 29 0.16 3.00 4.64
N LYS A 30 -0.33 3.48 5.79
CA LYS A 30 -1.52 4.36 5.86
C LYS A 30 -1.31 5.66 5.08
N GLN A 31 -0.11 6.25 5.17
CA GLN A 31 0.23 7.47 4.43
C GLN A 31 0.25 7.23 2.92
N SER A 32 0.88 6.17 2.46
CA SER A 32 1.00 5.84 1.04
C SER A 32 -0.36 5.49 0.43
N ILE A 33 -1.18 4.69 1.12
CA ILE A 33 -2.56 4.38 0.73
C ILE A 33 -3.43 5.65 0.64
N LYS A 34 -3.32 6.55 1.63
CA LYS A 34 -4.06 7.83 1.61
C LYS A 34 -3.66 8.69 0.41
N HIS A 35 -2.36 8.73 0.08
CA HIS A 35 -1.86 9.46 -1.07
C HIS A 35 -2.40 8.87 -2.39
N PHE A 36 -2.30 7.55 -2.55
CA PHE A 36 -2.84 6.81 -3.68
C PHE A 36 -4.35 7.05 -3.86
N ALA A 37 -5.14 6.92 -2.79
CA ALA A 37 -6.58 7.13 -2.82
C ALA A 37 -6.96 8.55 -3.24
N LYS A 38 -6.22 9.57 -2.79
CA LYS A 38 -6.41 10.97 -3.18
C LYS A 38 -6.16 11.18 -4.67
N GLN A 39 -5.05 10.65 -5.20
CA GLN A 39 -4.73 10.74 -6.62
C GLN A 39 -5.79 10.07 -7.49
N LEU A 40 -6.23 8.87 -7.10
CA LEU A 40 -7.26 8.13 -7.82
C LEU A 40 -8.61 8.86 -7.82
N LYS A 41 -9.02 9.42 -6.67
CA LYS A 41 -10.24 10.23 -6.57
C LYS A 41 -10.19 11.46 -7.47
N ASN A 42 -9.04 12.13 -7.55
CA ASN A 42 -8.87 13.28 -8.44
C ASN A 42 -9.01 12.87 -9.91
N LYS A 43 -8.45 11.72 -10.32
CA LYS A 43 -8.60 11.19 -11.68
C LYS A 43 -10.04 10.79 -11.99
N LEU A 44 -10.73 10.16 -11.05
CA LEU A 44 -12.16 9.86 -11.17
C LEU A 44 -12.98 11.14 -11.41
N GLN A 45 -12.76 12.18 -10.60
CA GLN A 45 -13.46 13.46 -10.73
C GLN A 45 -13.16 14.15 -12.06
N GLN A 46 -11.91 14.10 -12.56
CA GLN A 46 -11.56 14.62 -13.88
C GLN A 46 -12.31 13.86 -15.00
N GLY A 47 -12.35 12.53 -14.92
CA GLY A 47 -13.08 11.70 -15.88
C GLY A 47 -14.58 11.98 -15.88
N MET A 48 -15.18 12.13 -14.69
CA MET A 48 -16.60 12.50 -14.53
C MET A 48 -16.91 13.84 -15.19
N LYS A 49 -16.09 14.87 -14.93
CA LYS A 49 -16.27 16.20 -15.54
C LYS A 49 -16.09 16.18 -17.06
N ALA A 50 -15.22 15.32 -17.58
CA ALA A 50 -14.87 15.28 -19.00
C ALA A 50 -15.84 14.47 -19.89
N GLY A 51 -16.66 13.59 -19.30
CA GLY A 51 -17.57 12.76 -20.10
C GLY A 51 -18.47 11.81 -19.32
N GLY A 52 -18.77 12.14 -18.06
CA GLY A 52 -19.68 11.36 -17.22
C GLY A 52 -19.15 9.99 -16.79
N PRO A 53 -20.03 9.15 -16.20
CA PRO A 53 -19.69 7.87 -15.58
C PRO A 53 -18.89 6.91 -16.46
N VAL A 54 -19.32 6.75 -17.71
CA VAL A 54 -18.70 5.80 -18.65
C VAL A 54 -17.23 6.17 -18.91
N LYS A 55 -16.95 7.46 -19.09
CA LYS A 55 -15.57 7.93 -19.31
C LYS A 55 -14.74 7.87 -18.03
N ALA A 56 -15.36 8.16 -16.89
CA ALA A 56 -14.73 8.07 -15.57
C ALA A 56 -14.26 6.64 -15.26
N ILE A 57 -15.07 5.62 -15.55
CA ILE A 57 -14.69 4.21 -15.37
C ILE A 57 -13.46 3.84 -16.20
N LYS A 58 -13.42 4.24 -17.48
CA LYS A 58 -12.28 3.97 -18.36
C LYS A 58 -10.99 4.61 -17.84
N VAL A 59 -11.09 5.86 -17.37
CA VAL A 59 -9.97 6.57 -16.74
C VAL A 59 -9.55 5.90 -15.44
N CYS A 60 -10.47 5.46 -14.59
CA CYS A 60 -10.13 4.78 -13.35
C CYS A 60 -9.46 3.42 -13.54
N ASN A 61 -9.81 2.69 -14.60
CA ASN A 61 -9.18 1.41 -14.90
C ASN A 61 -7.70 1.60 -15.27
N THR A 62 -7.40 2.49 -16.22
CA THR A 62 -6.02 2.70 -16.70
C THR A 62 -5.18 3.60 -15.79
N ALA A 63 -5.78 4.61 -15.15
CA ALA A 63 -5.04 5.51 -14.28
C ALA A 63 -4.65 4.86 -12.95
N ALA A 64 -5.40 3.87 -12.48
CA ALA A 64 -5.11 3.23 -11.20
C ALA A 64 -3.74 2.54 -11.19
N GLU A 65 -3.39 1.78 -12.24
CA GLU A 65 -2.10 1.11 -12.35
C GLU A 65 -0.95 2.12 -12.42
N ASN A 66 -1.10 3.17 -13.23
CA ASN A 66 -0.10 4.24 -13.35
C ASN A 66 0.11 5.01 -12.03
N ILE A 67 -0.98 5.34 -11.32
CA ILE A 67 -0.89 5.97 -10.00
C ILE A 67 -0.23 5.00 -9.01
N SER A 68 -0.58 3.71 -9.03
CA SER A 68 0.04 2.69 -8.17
C SER A 68 1.55 2.70 -8.32
N LYS A 69 2.03 2.67 -9.57
CA LYS A 69 3.46 2.71 -9.88
C LYS A 69 4.12 3.99 -9.37
N GLN A 70 3.52 5.15 -9.65
CA GLN A 70 4.06 6.44 -9.20
C GLN A 70 4.15 6.55 -7.68
N VAL A 71 3.10 6.15 -6.97
CA VAL A 71 3.10 6.19 -5.49
C VAL A 71 4.06 5.15 -4.93
N SER A 72 4.20 3.99 -5.60
CA SER A 72 5.16 2.97 -5.19
C SER A 72 6.60 3.48 -5.29
N GLU A 73 6.95 4.12 -6.42
CA GLU A 73 8.25 4.77 -6.63
C GLU A 73 8.50 5.91 -5.62
N GLN A 74 7.47 6.68 -5.30
CA GLN A 74 7.57 7.83 -4.39
C GLN A 74 7.79 7.41 -2.93
N PHE A 75 7.11 6.35 -2.47
CA PHE A 75 7.09 5.96 -1.06
C PHE A 75 7.94 4.72 -0.75
N GLY A 76 8.48 4.03 -1.76
CA GLY A 76 9.27 2.81 -1.57
C GLY A 76 8.46 1.56 -1.20
N TRP A 77 7.13 1.63 -1.28
CA TRP A 77 6.22 0.52 -1.00
C TRP A 77 5.65 -0.05 -2.30
N ASN A 78 5.36 -1.35 -2.37
CA ASN A 78 4.51 -1.87 -3.45
C ASN A 78 3.05 -1.61 -3.12
N ILE A 79 2.38 -0.77 -3.91
CA ILE A 79 0.98 -0.38 -3.69
C ILE A 79 0.13 -0.95 -4.81
N ALA A 80 -0.95 -1.65 -4.43
CA ALA A 80 -1.91 -2.21 -5.37
C ALA A 80 -3.35 -2.12 -4.81
N ARG A 81 -4.33 -2.43 -5.66
CA ARG A 81 -5.72 -2.65 -5.23
C ARG A 81 -6.20 -4.00 -5.75
N THR A 82 -6.95 -4.69 -4.91
CA THR A 82 -7.57 -5.97 -5.24
C THR A 82 -9.00 -6.03 -4.71
N SER A 83 -9.78 -7.02 -5.13
CA SER A 83 -11.10 -7.32 -4.61
C SER A 83 -11.50 -8.77 -4.89
N LEU A 84 -12.41 -9.33 -4.09
CA LEU A 84 -12.98 -10.66 -4.34
C LEU A 84 -13.79 -10.71 -5.66
N LYS A 85 -14.32 -9.56 -6.09
CA LYS A 85 -15.02 -9.38 -7.38
C LYS A 85 -14.22 -8.42 -8.25
N PHE A 86 -13.07 -8.87 -8.73
CA PHE A 86 -12.19 -8.08 -9.58
C PHE A 86 -12.70 -8.06 -11.04
N ARG A 87 -12.54 -6.92 -11.71
CA ARG A 87 -12.89 -6.75 -13.14
C ARG A 87 -11.66 -6.72 -14.05
N ASN A 88 -10.50 -6.42 -13.47
CA ASN A 88 -9.21 -6.41 -14.14
C ASN A 88 -8.41 -7.59 -13.56
N SER A 89 -7.93 -8.50 -14.41
CA SER A 89 -7.14 -9.67 -14.00
C SER A 89 -5.83 -9.29 -13.31
N ASN A 90 -5.27 -8.11 -13.62
CA ASN A 90 -4.09 -7.59 -12.93
C ASN A 90 -4.36 -7.25 -11.45
N ASN A 91 -5.63 -7.14 -11.06
CA ASN A 91 -6.07 -6.92 -9.69
C ASN A 91 -6.63 -8.21 -9.06
N SER A 92 -6.33 -9.38 -9.61
CA SER A 92 -6.68 -10.65 -8.98
C SER A 92 -5.95 -10.75 -7.64
N PRO A 93 -6.64 -11.06 -6.53
CA PRO A 93 -5.98 -11.24 -5.25
C PRO A 93 -5.06 -12.47 -5.27
N ASP A 94 -3.96 -12.40 -4.55
CA ASP A 94 -3.22 -13.59 -4.15
C ASP A 94 -3.88 -14.31 -2.95
N ASP A 95 -3.28 -15.40 -2.49
CA ASP A 95 -3.81 -16.21 -1.39
C ASP A 95 -3.91 -15.44 -0.06
N TRP A 96 -2.96 -14.54 0.21
CA TRP A 96 -2.95 -13.71 1.42
C TRP A 96 -4.05 -12.64 1.32
N GLU A 97 -4.12 -11.96 0.19
CA GLU A 97 -5.13 -10.93 -0.08
C GLU A 97 -6.54 -11.51 -0.02
N THR A 98 -6.74 -12.71 -0.57
CA THR A 98 -8.03 -13.42 -0.52
C THR A 98 -8.45 -13.70 0.92
N LYS A 99 -7.54 -14.20 1.76
CA LYS A 99 -7.81 -14.46 3.18
C LYS A 99 -8.18 -13.19 3.94
N VAL A 100 -7.42 -12.11 3.76
CA VAL A 100 -7.68 -10.83 4.42
C VAL A 100 -9.02 -10.24 3.96
N LEU A 101 -9.32 -10.29 2.67
CA LEU A 101 -10.61 -9.82 2.14
C LEU A 101 -11.79 -10.61 2.70
N GLN A 102 -11.67 -11.93 2.86
CA GLN A 102 -12.69 -12.78 3.46
C GLN A 102 -12.87 -12.49 4.97
N ASP A 103 -11.78 -12.24 5.70
CA ASP A 103 -11.85 -11.80 7.09
C ASP A 103 -12.57 -10.45 7.22
N PHE A 104 -12.28 -9.50 6.34
CA PHE A 104 -13.00 -8.22 6.30
C PHE A 104 -14.49 -8.41 6.03
N GLU A 105 -14.90 -9.27 5.07
CA GLU A 105 -16.32 -9.57 4.85
C GLU A 105 -16.99 -10.16 6.10
N HIS A 106 -16.32 -11.07 6.80
CA HIS A 106 -16.83 -11.67 8.03
C HIS A 106 -16.96 -10.65 9.18
N ARG A 107 -15.97 -9.79 9.37
CA ARG A 107 -15.98 -8.72 10.39
C ARG A 107 -17.07 -7.69 10.10
N MET A 108 -17.27 -7.33 8.83
CA MET A 108 -18.39 -6.48 8.41
C MET A 108 -19.75 -7.11 8.72
N GLN A 109 -19.91 -8.42 8.47
CA GLN A 109 -21.15 -9.13 8.79
C GLN A 109 -21.45 -9.16 10.29
N LYS A 110 -20.42 -9.04 11.14
CA LYS A 110 -20.54 -8.91 12.60
C LYS A 110 -20.77 -7.47 13.07
N GLY A 111 -20.86 -6.51 12.15
CA GLY A 111 -21.16 -5.11 12.46
C GLY A 111 -19.95 -4.22 12.71
N GLU A 112 -18.73 -4.69 12.40
CA GLU A 112 -17.55 -3.84 12.47
C GLU A 112 -17.57 -2.76 11.38
N SER A 113 -17.19 -1.53 11.74
CA SER A 113 -17.14 -0.40 10.81
C SER A 113 -16.00 -0.59 9.80
N ILE A 114 -16.29 -0.35 8.52
CA ILE A 114 -15.32 -0.51 7.41
C ILE A 114 -14.09 0.38 7.58
N GLU A 115 -14.22 1.52 8.27
CA GLU A 115 -13.12 2.43 8.58
C GLU A 115 -12.07 1.79 9.50
N GLN A 116 -12.49 0.85 10.34
CA GLN A 116 -11.65 0.11 11.30
C GLN A 116 -11.01 -1.15 10.70
N LEU A 117 -11.42 -1.55 9.50
CA LEU A 117 -10.88 -2.73 8.84
C LEU A 117 -9.54 -2.43 8.20
N ASP A 118 -8.49 -2.77 8.94
CA ASP A 118 -7.15 -2.97 8.42
C ASP A 118 -6.52 -4.24 9.00
N PHE A 119 -5.45 -4.68 8.36
CA PHE A 119 -4.68 -5.86 8.76
C PHE A 119 -3.22 -5.67 8.34
N ALA A 120 -2.30 -6.01 9.24
CA ALA A 120 -0.87 -6.01 9.00
C ALA A 120 -0.30 -7.38 9.37
N GLU A 121 0.68 -7.86 8.61
CA GLU A 121 1.36 -9.11 8.90
C GLU A 121 2.77 -9.09 8.30
N ILE A 122 3.72 -9.73 8.99
CA ILE A 122 5.03 -10.06 8.44
C ILE A 122 4.99 -11.54 8.05
N ILE A 123 5.10 -11.81 6.75
CA ILE A 123 5.14 -13.18 6.22
C ILE A 123 6.57 -13.57 5.85
N GLU A 124 6.92 -14.83 5.99
CA GLU A 124 8.16 -15.38 5.44
C GLU A 124 7.88 -15.90 4.02
N LYS A 125 8.66 -15.43 3.05
CA LYS A 125 8.57 -15.85 1.65
C LYS A 125 9.95 -15.82 1.00
N ASP A 126 10.34 -16.91 0.36
CA ASP A 126 11.62 -17.01 -0.37
C ASP A 126 12.85 -16.62 0.48
N ASN A 127 12.89 -17.08 1.74
CA ASN A 127 13.90 -16.74 2.75
C ASN A 127 14.00 -15.24 3.08
N ALA A 128 12.95 -14.47 2.80
CA ALA A 128 12.84 -13.07 3.18
C ALA A 128 11.57 -12.84 4.03
N PHE A 129 11.66 -11.90 4.96
CA PHE A 129 10.49 -11.39 5.66
C PHE A 129 9.87 -10.25 4.87
N ILE A 130 8.57 -10.34 4.61
CA ILE A 130 7.80 -9.36 3.86
C ILE A 130 6.71 -8.81 4.77
N PHE A 131 6.78 -7.53 5.08
CA PHE A 131 5.68 -6.81 5.70
C PHE A 131 4.58 -6.53 4.66
N ARG A 132 3.33 -6.86 5.00
CA ARG A 132 2.15 -6.56 4.19
C ARG A 132 1.12 -5.86 5.05
N TYR A 133 0.47 -4.86 4.46
CA TYR A 133 -0.62 -4.12 5.08
C TYR A 133 -1.78 -3.99 4.08
N MET A 134 -2.99 -4.27 4.53
CA MET A 134 -4.22 -4.09 3.75
C MET A 134 -5.22 -3.27 4.55
N LYS A 135 -5.86 -2.32 3.87
CA LYS A 135 -6.95 -1.51 4.43
C LYS A 135 -8.19 -1.60 3.54
N ALA A 136 -9.35 -1.83 4.16
CA ALA A 136 -10.61 -1.84 3.43
C ALA A 136 -10.92 -0.47 2.82
N ILE A 137 -11.51 -0.49 1.62
CA ILE A 137 -11.87 0.73 0.88
C ILE A 137 -13.39 0.90 0.96
N PRO A 138 -13.90 1.93 1.65
CA PRO A 138 -15.33 2.21 1.65
C PRO A 138 -15.79 2.69 0.28
N THR A 139 -16.93 2.15 -0.17
CA THR A 139 -17.58 2.63 -1.39
C THR A 139 -18.25 3.97 -1.11
N GLN A 140 -17.88 5.01 -1.87
CA GLN A 140 -18.48 6.35 -1.76
C GLN A 140 -19.52 6.56 -2.87
N GLY A 141 -20.43 7.53 -2.71
CA GLY A 141 -21.47 7.80 -3.72
C GLY A 141 -20.94 8.02 -5.14
N ILE A 142 -19.78 8.67 -5.28
CA ILE A 142 -19.10 8.88 -6.58
C ILE A 142 -18.62 7.57 -7.24
N CYS A 143 -18.44 6.51 -6.47
CA CYS A 143 -18.05 5.18 -6.97
C CYS A 143 -19.23 4.41 -7.57
N LEU A 144 -20.46 4.84 -7.28
CA LEU A 144 -21.71 4.21 -7.73
C LEU A 144 -22.38 4.98 -8.87
N SER A 145 -21.77 6.09 -9.31
CA SER A 145 -22.29 6.99 -10.32
C SER A 145 -22.02 6.50 -11.74
#